data_AF-A0AAN4MXZ1-F1
#
_entry.id   AF-A0AAN4MXZ1-F1
#
_cell.length_a   1.000
_cell.length_b   1.000
_cell.length_c   1.000
_cell.angle_alpha   90.00
_cell.angle_beta   90.00
_cell.angle_gamma   90.00
#
_symmetry.space_group_name_H-M   'P 1'
#
loop_
_entity.id
_entity.type
_entity.pdbx_description
1 polymer ?
#
loop_
_entity_poly.entity_id
_entity_poly.type
_entity_poly.pdbx_seq_one_letter_code
_entity_poly.pdbx_strand_id
1 'polypeptide(L)'
;MNLPVTQKHFLSFSRKLFLSVISLFLVFAACFMAYQYQREKEYKVELLNIQLQDCNNLLYEKLYDHPQDMTEVISDYLQHNVLKDLRITVVNLDGKVLFDSQEQNVEQLGNHLDREEVQKALYNGVGFDVRRTSETTGVPYFYSATLYKDYIIRSALPYSVSLINNLKADPHYIWFTVIVTLLLMIIFYKFTNKLGTSISQLREFAMRADRNEPIEMAMQSAFPHNELGEISQHIIQIYKRLHETKEALYIEREKLITHLQISHEGLGVFNKDKKEILVNNLFTQYSNLISDSNLETAEEVFNISELKEITDFINKAPKRPVGKEEKRMSITINKNGKTFIVECIIFQDMSFEISINDVTQEEEQIRLKRQLTQNIAHELKTPVSSIQGYLETIVNNENLPKEKMNVFLERCYAQSNRLSRLLRDISVLTRMDEAANMIDMEKMDISVLVTNIVNEVSLELEEKHITVVNSLKKEIQIRGNYSLLYSIFRNLMDNAIAYAGNNIQIHINCFREDEKFYYFSFADTGVGVSPEHLNRLFERFYRVDKGRSRKLGGTGLGLAIVKNAVILHGGNISAKNSQGGGLEFVFTLAKER
;
A
#
# COMPACT_ATOMS: atom_id res chain seq x y z
N MET A 1 -0.62 0.45 33.24
CA MET A 1 -0.29 1.09 34.54
C MET A 1 0.62 2.27 34.22
N ASN A 2 0.05 3.47 34.09
CA ASN A 2 0.79 4.66 33.67
C ASN A 2 1.33 5.38 34.91
N LEU A 3 2.64 5.29 35.13
CA LEU A 3 3.34 6.12 36.10
C LEU A 3 3.43 7.57 35.56
N PRO A 4 3.14 8.60 36.37
CA PRO A 4 3.31 9.98 35.94
C PRO A 4 4.80 10.29 35.90
N VAL A 5 5.34 10.55 34.71
CA VAL A 5 6.69 11.07 34.56
C VAL A 5 6.70 12.47 35.15
N THR A 6 7.37 12.63 36.29
CA THR A 6 7.69 13.92 36.89
C THR A 6 8.45 14.78 35.88
N GLN A 7 7.77 15.75 35.26
CA GLN A 7 8.40 16.74 34.39
C GLN A 7 9.30 17.63 35.25
N LYS A 8 10.59 17.28 35.36
CA LYS A 8 11.62 18.25 35.74
C LYS A 8 11.53 19.41 34.75
N HIS A 9 11.42 20.64 35.26
CA HIS A 9 11.44 21.86 34.46
C HIS A 9 12.76 21.97 33.67
N PHE A 10 12.83 21.31 32.51
CA PHE A 10 13.91 21.50 31.57
C PHE A 10 13.70 22.84 30.89
N LEU A 11 14.64 23.76 31.07
CA LEU A 11 14.78 24.93 30.20
C LEU A 11 14.71 24.48 28.74
N SER A 12 13.88 25.17 27.93
CA SER A 12 13.78 24.88 26.49
C SER A 12 15.17 24.96 25.85
N PHE A 13 15.36 24.22 24.76
CA PHE A 13 16.63 24.23 24.01
C PHE A 13 17.07 25.67 23.68
N SER A 14 16.14 26.53 23.26
CA SER A 14 16.40 27.95 23.04
C SER A 14 16.89 28.68 24.28
N ARG A 15 16.26 28.47 25.44
CA ARG A 15 16.69 29.15 26.68
C ARG A 15 18.08 28.70 27.11
N LYS A 16 18.39 27.40 26.99
CA LYS A 16 19.74 26.88 27.30
C LYS A 16 20.79 27.48 26.38
N LEU A 17 20.54 27.46 25.07
CA LEU A 17 21.47 28.00 24.07
C LEU A 17 21.67 29.52 24.25
N PHE A 18 20.59 30.25 24.54
CA PHE A 18 20.66 31.68 24.80
C PHE A 18 21.50 31.99 26.06
N LEU A 19 21.24 31.27 27.16
CA LEU A 19 21.98 31.45 28.40
C LEU A 19 23.48 31.10 28.25
N SER A 20 23.81 30.04 27.52
CA SER A 20 25.22 29.68 27.30
C SER A 20 25.95 30.71 26.46
N VAL A 21 25.32 31.18 25.37
CA VAL A 21 25.93 32.19 24.48
C VAL A 21 26.06 33.52 25.22
N ILE A 22 25.04 33.94 25.97
CA ILE A 22 25.10 35.24 26.64
C ILE A 22 26.05 35.26 27.83
N SER A 23 26.20 34.14 28.55
CA SER A 23 27.23 34.02 29.58
C SER A 23 28.63 34.25 29.01
N LEU A 24 28.91 33.70 27.83
CA LEU A 24 30.19 33.89 27.14
C LEU A 24 30.39 35.37 26.75
N PHE A 25 29.36 36.02 26.21
CA PHE A 25 29.41 37.45 25.87
C PHE A 25 29.61 38.36 27.08
N LEU A 26 28.97 38.04 28.21
CA LEU A 26 29.14 38.81 29.45
C LEU A 26 30.56 38.69 30.01
N VAL A 27 31.14 37.49 29.96
CA VAL A 27 32.55 37.29 30.33
C VAL A 27 33.46 38.09 29.40
N PHE A 28 33.24 38.02 28.09
CA PHE A 28 34.01 38.79 27.12
C PHE A 28 33.89 40.31 27.35
N ALA A 29 32.67 40.81 27.58
CA ALA A 29 32.44 42.22 27.88
C ALA A 29 33.15 42.67 29.17
N ALA A 30 33.12 41.83 30.22
CA ALA A 30 33.84 42.11 31.46
C ALA A 30 35.36 42.16 31.26
N CYS A 31 35.93 41.19 30.54
CA CYS A 31 37.35 41.19 30.18
C CYS A 31 37.72 42.41 29.34
N PHE A 32 36.90 42.77 28.35
CA PHE A 32 37.12 43.93 27.51
C PHE A 32 37.07 45.23 28.33
N MET A 33 36.09 45.40 29.22
CA MET A 33 36.01 46.56 30.11
C MET A 33 37.22 46.67 31.03
N ALA A 34 37.69 45.55 31.60
CA ALA A 34 38.88 45.53 32.45
C ALA A 34 40.15 45.90 31.67
N TYR A 35 40.32 45.33 30.46
CA TYR A 35 41.43 45.67 29.57
C TYR A 35 41.41 47.16 29.19
N GLN A 36 40.25 47.69 28.80
CA GLN A 36 40.13 49.11 28.42
C GLN A 36 40.38 50.04 29.59
N TYR A 37 39.89 49.70 30.79
CA TYR A 37 40.18 50.48 31.99
C TYR A 37 41.69 50.57 32.26
N GLN A 38 42.39 49.43 32.16
CA GLN A 38 43.84 49.39 32.37
C GLN A 38 44.57 50.21 31.31
N ARG A 39 44.23 50.04 30.03
CA ARG A 39 44.84 50.77 28.92
C ARG A 39 44.64 52.28 29.03
N GLU A 40 43.43 52.72 29.36
CA GLU A 40 43.10 54.15 29.52
C GLU A 40 43.88 54.78 30.69
N LYS A 41 44.00 54.04 31.79
CA LYS A 41 44.80 54.47 32.95
C LYS A 41 46.28 54.61 32.59
N GLU A 42 46.85 53.63 31.88
CA GLU A 42 48.24 53.68 31.41
C GLU A 42 48.47 54.87 30.46
N TYR A 43 47.58 55.07 29.50
CA TYR A 43 47.63 56.21 28.57
C TYR A 43 47.63 57.55 29.30
N LYS A 44 46.78 57.72 30.33
CA LYS A 44 46.74 58.97 31.12
C LYS A 44 48.00 59.20 31.96
N VAL A 45 48.59 58.14 32.50
CA VAL A 45 49.87 58.19 33.22
C VAL A 45 50.99 58.63 32.28
N GLU A 46 51.03 58.06 31.07
CA GLU A 46 52.02 58.39 30.05
C GLU A 46 51.85 59.83 29.55
N LEU A 47 50.61 60.28 29.31
CA LEU A 47 50.31 61.66 28.93
C LEU A 47 50.82 62.67 29.97
N LEU A 48 50.60 62.40 31.27
CA LEU A 48 51.10 63.25 32.35
C LEU A 48 52.63 63.25 32.40
N ASN A 49 53.26 62.08 32.21
CA ASN A 49 54.71 62.00 32.13
C ASN A 49 55.27 62.84 30.98
N ILE A 50 54.67 62.78 29.79
CA ILE A 50 55.08 63.62 28.63
C ILE A 50 54.95 65.11 28.98
N GLN A 51 53.84 65.54 29.57
CA GLN A 51 53.66 66.95 29.99
C GLN A 51 54.74 67.44 30.96
N LEU A 52 55.15 66.57 31.89
CA LEU A 52 56.22 66.88 32.84
C LEU A 52 57.61 66.86 32.19
N GLN A 53 57.83 65.98 31.22
CA GLN A 53 59.06 66.00 30.39
C GLN A 53 59.14 67.26 29.54
N ASP A 54 58.04 67.74 28.97
CA ASP A 54 57.98 69.01 28.25
C ASP A 54 58.36 70.18 29.18
N CYS A 55 57.90 70.13 30.44
CA CYS A 55 58.32 71.11 31.45
C CYS A 55 59.83 71.04 31.71
N ASN A 56 60.39 69.83 31.85
CA ASN A 56 61.83 69.63 32.02
C ASN A 56 62.63 70.18 30.83
N ASN A 57 62.16 69.92 29.60
CA ASN A 57 62.82 70.36 28.36
C ASN A 57 62.82 71.89 28.24
N LEU A 58 61.67 72.53 28.47
CA LEU A 58 61.56 73.98 28.46
C LEU A 58 62.44 74.65 29.54
N LEU A 59 62.53 74.02 30.72
CA LEU A 59 63.41 74.51 31.76
C LEU A 59 64.89 74.36 31.39
N TYR A 60 65.27 73.23 30.79
CA TYR A 60 66.63 72.99 30.35
C TYR A 60 67.09 74.02 29.32
N GLU A 61 66.24 74.35 28.33
CA GLU A 61 66.54 75.39 27.34
C GLU A 61 66.81 76.75 28.01
N LYS A 62 65.98 77.17 28.97
CA LYS A 62 66.18 78.41 29.71
C LYS A 62 67.47 78.40 30.56
N LEU A 63 67.80 77.26 31.16
CA LEU A 63 69.01 77.10 31.97
C LEU A 63 70.28 77.08 31.11
N TYR A 64 70.19 76.60 29.87
CA TYR A 64 71.29 76.61 28.90
C TYR A 64 71.67 78.03 28.49
N ASP A 65 70.67 78.91 28.30
CA ASP A 65 70.89 80.31 27.92
C ASP A 65 71.43 81.18 29.08
N HIS A 66 71.14 80.80 30.34
CA HIS A 66 71.52 81.55 31.55
C HIS A 66 72.12 80.67 32.67
N PRO A 67 73.33 80.12 32.50
CA PRO A 67 73.89 79.10 33.39
C PRO A 67 74.37 79.60 34.77
N GLN A 68 74.57 80.92 34.96
CA GLN A 68 75.08 81.46 36.23
C GLN A 68 73.98 81.76 37.27
N ASP A 69 72.70 81.80 36.87
CA ASP A 69 71.58 82.24 37.72
C ASP A 69 70.47 81.16 37.86
N MET A 70 70.87 79.89 38.04
CA MET A 70 69.97 78.72 38.09
C MET A 70 68.77 78.93 39.04
N THR A 71 68.99 79.47 40.24
CA THR A 71 67.93 79.71 41.23
C THR A 71 66.89 80.74 40.76
N GLU A 72 67.32 81.81 40.10
CA GLU A 72 66.46 82.89 39.62
C GLU A 72 65.64 82.42 38.41
N VAL A 73 66.29 81.73 37.46
CA VAL A 73 65.64 81.16 36.27
C VAL A 73 64.56 80.13 36.64
N ILE A 74 64.84 79.23 37.59
CA ILE A 74 63.85 78.23 38.02
C ILE A 74 62.70 78.90 38.79
N SER A 75 62.98 79.92 39.60
CA SER A 75 61.94 80.64 40.35
C SER A 75 61.00 81.42 39.43
N ASP A 76 61.53 82.10 38.40
CA ASP A 76 60.73 82.77 37.36
C ASP A 76 59.89 81.78 36.56
N TYR A 77 60.48 80.64 36.17
CA TYR A 77 59.77 79.58 35.46
C TYR A 77 58.59 79.04 36.27
N LEU A 78 58.76 78.82 37.58
CA LEU A 78 57.69 78.35 38.47
C LEU A 78 56.57 79.39 38.66
N GLN A 79 56.90 80.68 38.74
CA GLN A 79 55.88 81.73 38.87
C GLN A 79 54.97 81.86 37.64
N HIS A 80 55.53 81.62 36.45
CA HIS A 80 54.80 81.74 35.18
C HIS A 80 54.29 80.39 34.62
N ASN A 81 54.50 79.27 35.32
CA ASN A 81 54.05 77.96 34.85
C ASN A 81 52.53 77.79 34.96
N VAL A 82 51.95 77.08 33.98
CA VAL A 82 50.54 76.66 34.00
C VAL A 82 50.26 75.69 35.16
N LEU A 83 51.27 74.88 35.54
CA LEU A 83 51.19 73.92 36.65
C LEU A 83 51.62 74.58 37.97
N LYS A 84 50.65 75.10 38.73
CA LYS A 84 50.91 75.87 39.97
C LYS A 84 51.54 75.07 41.12
N ASP A 85 51.35 73.75 41.15
CA ASP A 85 51.89 72.87 42.20
C ASP A 85 53.15 72.12 41.74
N LEU A 86 53.79 72.57 40.66
CA LEU A 86 54.96 71.91 40.10
C LEU A 86 56.15 72.05 41.05
N ARG A 87 56.70 70.91 41.47
CA ARG A 87 57.99 70.83 42.14
C ARG A 87 59.07 70.51 41.12
N ILE A 88 60.15 71.29 41.14
CA ILE A 88 61.35 71.05 40.34
C ILE A 88 62.50 70.70 41.27
N THR A 89 63.26 69.67 40.89
CA THR A 89 64.54 69.30 41.49
C THR A 89 65.59 69.17 40.38
N VAL A 90 66.76 69.79 40.54
CA VAL A 90 67.91 69.59 39.64
C VAL A 90 68.94 68.75 40.37
N VAL A 91 69.41 67.69 39.72
CA VAL A 91 70.33 66.70 40.28
C VAL A 91 71.52 66.54 39.34
N ASN A 92 72.74 66.40 39.87
CA ASN A 92 73.89 66.06 39.05
C ASN A 92 73.90 64.56 38.67
N LEU A 93 74.84 64.14 37.82
CA LEU A 93 74.94 62.74 37.36
C LEU A 93 75.30 61.74 38.48
N ASP A 94 75.91 62.20 39.58
CA ASP A 94 76.22 61.39 40.77
C ASP A 94 75.03 61.28 41.75
N GLY A 95 73.87 61.86 41.41
CA GLY A 95 72.66 61.86 42.21
C GLY A 95 72.61 62.90 43.34
N LYS A 96 73.59 63.81 43.45
CA LYS A 96 73.56 64.92 44.40
C LYS A 96 72.59 66.01 43.94
N VAL A 97 71.71 66.45 44.85
CA VAL A 97 70.76 67.54 44.58
C VAL A 97 71.49 68.88 44.53
N LEU A 98 71.27 69.63 43.45
CA LEU A 98 71.80 70.97 43.23
C LEU A 98 70.77 72.05 43.55
N PHE A 99 69.49 71.76 43.30
CA PHE A 99 68.38 72.67 43.54
C PHE A 99 67.10 71.88 43.84
N ASP A 100 66.27 72.39 44.75
CA ASP A 100 64.89 71.92 44.94
C ASP A 100 63.96 73.11 45.24
N SER A 101 62.82 73.13 44.56
CA SER A 101 61.82 74.21 44.71
C SER A 101 61.05 74.21 46.03
N GLN A 102 61.06 73.10 46.79
CA GLN A 102 60.30 72.97 48.04
C GLN A 102 61.20 73.01 49.28
N GLU A 103 62.49 72.71 49.15
CA GLU A 103 63.46 72.70 50.25
C GLU A 103 64.71 73.50 49.89
N GLN A 104 64.97 74.56 50.65
CA GLN A 104 66.11 75.46 50.40
C GLN A 104 67.43 74.84 50.86
N ASN A 105 67.41 73.94 51.84
CA ASN A 105 68.61 73.25 52.30
C ASN A 105 68.83 71.92 51.54
N VAL A 106 69.48 72.02 50.38
CA VAL A 106 69.76 70.85 49.52
C VAL A 106 70.60 69.75 50.19
N GLU A 107 71.36 70.05 51.24
CA GLU A 107 72.14 69.03 51.98
C GLU A 107 71.26 68.06 52.77
N GLN A 108 70.01 68.46 53.10
CA GLN A 108 69.04 67.60 53.80
C GLN A 108 68.33 66.60 52.87
N LEU A 109 68.42 66.78 51.54
CA LEU A 109 67.67 65.98 50.57
C LEU A 109 68.34 64.64 50.21
N GLY A 110 69.55 64.41 50.71
CA GLY A 110 70.31 63.18 50.45
C GLY A 110 70.62 62.96 48.97
N ASN A 111 71.14 61.77 48.64
CA ASN A 111 71.41 61.39 47.26
C ASN A 111 70.14 60.80 46.59
N HIS A 112 69.91 61.13 45.33
CA HIS A 112 68.76 60.74 44.52
C HIS A 112 69.05 59.60 43.52
N LEU A 113 70.27 59.06 43.48
CA LEU A 113 70.68 58.03 42.54
C LEU A 113 69.87 56.73 42.66
N ASP A 114 69.41 56.39 43.87
CA ASP A 114 68.61 55.19 44.13
C ASP A 114 67.11 55.35 43.80
N ARG A 115 66.69 56.53 43.33
CA ARG A 115 65.29 56.80 43.02
C ARG A 115 64.92 56.18 41.67
N GLU A 116 63.79 55.49 41.63
CA GLU A 116 63.37 54.72 40.46
C GLU A 116 63.26 55.58 39.19
N GLU A 117 62.73 56.81 39.30
CA GLU A 117 62.64 57.74 38.17
C GLU A 117 64.03 58.19 37.67
N VAL A 118 64.99 58.36 38.58
CA VAL A 118 66.35 58.83 38.28
C VAL A 118 67.17 57.70 37.65
N GLN A 119 67.07 56.48 38.17
CA GLN A 119 67.71 55.30 37.58
C GLN A 119 67.20 55.03 36.16
N LYS A 120 65.87 55.12 35.96
CA LYS A 120 65.27 54.98 34.63
C LYS A 120 65.75 56.08 33.67
N ALA A 121 65.85 57.33 34.14
CA ALA A 121 66.35 58.43 33.32
C ALA A 121 67.83 58.26 32.95
N LEU A 122 68.67 57.78 33.86
CA LEU A 122 70.07 57.48 33.60
C LEU A 122 70.26 56.36 32.55
N TYR A 123 69.37 55.37 32.55
CA TYR A 123 69.44 54.22 31.63
C TYR A 123 68.79 54.49 30.27
N ASN A 124 67.60 55.11 30.24
CA ASN A 124 66.77 55.29 29.04
C ASN A 124 66.72 56.75 28.53
N GLY A 125 67.37 57.70 29.20
CA GLY A 125 67.26 59.14 28.94
C GLY A 125 66.06 59.81 29.64
N VAL A 126 65.00 59.04 29.95
CA VAL A 126 63.82 59.51 30.69
C VAL A 126 63.31 58.45 31.68
N GLY A 127 62.65 58.88 32.74
CA GLY A 127 62.08 57.99 33.75
C GLY A 127 60.95 58.64 34.55
N PHE A 128 60.07 57.82 35.11
CA PHE A 128 59.01 58.32 36.00
C PHE A 128 58.66 57.32 37.10
N ASP A 129 58.07 57.84 38.18
CA ASP A 129 57.45 57.10 39.28
C ASP A 129 56.10 57.74 39.59
N VAL A 130 55.04 56.93 39.56
CA VAL A 130 53.65 57.38 39.64
C VAL A 130 53.25 57.81 41.05
N ARG A 131 53.84 57.19 42.09
CA ARG A 131 53.37 57.40 43.47
C ARG A 131 54.47 57.20 44.51
N ARG A 132 55.50 58.04 44.45
CA ARG A 132 56.57 58.08 45.44
C ARG A 132 56.23 59.08 46.55
N THR A 133 56.32 58.66 47.81
CA THR A 133 56.22 59.60 48.94
C THR A 133 57.50 60.41 49.06
N SER A 134 57.37 61.73 49.05
CA SER A 134 58.50 62.64 49.29
C SER A 134 58.90 62.57 50.76
N GLU A 135 60.15 62.25 51.06
CA GLU A 135 60.66 62.22 52.44
C GLU A 135 60.60 63.61 53.09
N THR A 136 60.70 64.68 52.29
CA THR A 136 60.72 66.07 52.76
C THR A 136 59.32 66.59 53.09
N THR A 137 58.34 66.28 52.25
CA THR A 137 56.98 66.86 52.37
C THR A 137 55.96 65.88 52.97
N GLY A 138 56.27 64.58 53.04
CA GLY A 138 55.36 63.54 53.53
C GLY A 138 54.20 63.18 52.60
N VAL A 139 54.08 63.81 51.43
CA VAL A 139 52.99 63.62 50.46
C VAL A 139 53.47 62.76 49.28
N PRO A 140 52.63 61.89 48.69
CA PRO A 140 52.94 61.19 47.45
C PRO A 140 52.96 62.15 46.25
N TYR A 141 53.92 61.97 45.35
CA TYR A 141 54.05 62.73 44.10
C TYR A 141 54.13 61.79 42.91
N PHE A 142 53.71 62.29 41.75
CA PHE A 142 54.10 61.78 40.45
C PHE A 142 55.41 62.47 40.05
N TYR A 143 56.48 61.72 39.85
CA TYR A 143 57.79 62.24 39.44
C TYR A 143 58.09 61.88 37.99
N SER A 144 58.62 62.83 37.23
CA SER A 144 59.20 62.61 35.91
C SER A 144 60.61 63.22 35.87
N ALA A 145 61.58 62.42 35.44
CA ALA A 145 62.98 62.79 35.34
C ALA A 145 63.46 62.68 33.89
N THR A 146 64.18 63.70 33.42
CA THR A 146 64.81 63.73 32.10
C THR A 146 66.31 63.95 32.27
N LEU A 147 67.11 63.12 31.62
CA LEU A 147 68.56 63.21 31.60
C LEU A 147 69.02 64.19 30.51
N TYR A 148 69.82 65.16 30.90
CA TYR A 148 70.53 66.07 30.01
C TYR A 148 72.05 65.89 30.20
N LYS A 149 72.84 66.67 29.47
CA LYS A 149 74.30 66.47 29.37
C LYS A 149 75.02 66.49 30.73
N ASP A 150 74.69 67.46 31.58
CA ASP A 150 75.38 67.68 32.86
C ASP A 150 74.45 67.54 34.08
N TYR A 151 73.14 67.43 33.86
CA TYR A 151 72.12 67.43 34.90
C TYR A 151 70.95 66.49 34.57
N ILE A 152 70.26 66.05 35.61
CA ILE A 152 68.93 65.45 35.56
C ILE A 152 67.96 66.47 36.11
N ILE A 153 67.00 66.89 35.29
CA ILE A 153 65.89 67.73 35.75
C ILE A 153 64.72 66.82 36.07
N ARG A 154 64.22 66.95 37.29
CA ARG A 154 63.05 66.23 37.75
C ARG A 154 61.93 67.20 38.04
N SER A 155 60.78 66.97 37.42
CA SER A 155 59.53 67.65 37.73
C SER A 155 58.60 66.69 38.47
N ALA A 156 57.79 67.24 39.37
CA ALA A 156 56.88 66.45 40.17
C ALA A 156 55.59 67.22 40.47
N LEU A 157 54.48 66.49 40.50
CA LEU A 157 53.18 67.03 40.93
C LEU A 157 52.66 66.24 42.13
N PRO A 158 52.07 66.90 43.14
CA PRO A 158 51.44 66.21 44.25
C PRO A 158 50.38 65.25 43.72
N TYR A 159 50.40 64.02 44.20
CA TYR A 159 49.41 62.98 43.89
C TYR A 159 48.11 63.26 44.66
N SER A 160 47.52 64.43 44.38
CA SER A 160 46.34 64.97 45.04
C SER A 160 45.06 64.29 44.56
N VAL A 161 43.96 64.46 45.29
CA VAL A 161 42.63 63.95 44.89
C VAL A 161 42.21 64.49 43.51
N SER A 162 42.63 65.70 43.17
CA SER A 162 42.40 66.31 41.85
C SER A 162 43.18 65.57 40.75
N LEU A 163 44.47 65.30 40.95
CA LEU A 163 45.29 64.55 40.00
C LEU A 163 44.79 63.11 39.83
N ILE A 164 44.40 62.46 40.93
CA ILE A 164 43.79 61.12 40.91
C ILE A 164 42.51 61.11 40.07
N ASN A 165 41.65 62.12 40.21
CA ASN A 165 40.42 62.20 39.44
C ASN A 165 40.68 62.47 37.95
N ASN A 166 41.71 63.25 37.61
CA ASN A 166 42.10 63.49 36.21
C ASN A 166 42.76 62.25 35.58
N LEU A 167 43.48 61.44 36.36
CA LEU A 167 44.09 60.17 35.96
C LEU A 167 43.11 58.98 35.92
N LYS A 168 41.87 59.11 36.41
CA LYS A 168 40.85 58.06 36.26
C LYS A 168 40.46 57.88 34.80
N ALA A 169 40.28 56.64 34.36
CA ALA A 169 39.76 56.34 33.03
C ALA A 169 38.43 57.07 32.77
N ASP A 170 38.24 57.59 31.56
CA ASP A 170 36.97 58.21 31.14
C ASP A 170 35.85 57.15 31.11
N PRO A 171 34.70 57.33 31.79
CA PRO A 171 33.64 56.34 31.83
C PRO A 171 32.89 56.14 30.50
N HIS A 172 33.09 56.96 29.48
CA HIS A 172 32.30 56.89 28.23
C HIS A 172 32.38 55.53 27.51
N TYR A 173 33.53 54.84 27.57
CA TYR A 173 33.65 53.50 26.96
C TYR A 173 32.78 52.43 27.66
N ILE A 174 32.45 52.63 28.94
CA ILE A 174 31.58 51.72 29.71
C ILE A 174 30.18 51.75 29.13
N TRP A 175 29.63 52.96 28.93
CA TRP A 175 28.30 53.15 28.33
C TRP A 175 28.24 52.58 26.91
N PHE A 176 29.27 52.82 26.10
CA PHE A 176 29.38 52.23 24.77
C PHE A 176 29.32 50.69 24.83
N THR A 177 30.09 50.07 25.72
CA THR A 177 30.14 48.60 25.88
C THR A 177 28.79 48.03 26.34
N VAL A 178 28.10 48.70 27.27
CA VAL A 178 26.79 48.30 27.77
C VAL A 178 25.73 48.35 26.65
N ILE A 179 25.69 49.44 25.87
CA ILE A 179 24.74 49.60 24.76
C ILE A 179 24.92 48.51 23.71
N VAL A 180 26.17 48.25 23.30
CA VAL A 180 26.48 47.22 22.30
C VAL A 180 26.10 45.83 22.82
N THR A 181 26.39 45.55 24.09
CA THR A 181 26.06 44.26 24.72
C THR A 181 24.54 44.05 24.78
N LEU A 182 23.77 45.09 25.12
CA LEU A 182 22.30 45.02 25.16
C LEU A 182 21.70 44.84 23.76
N LEU A 183 22.25 45.50 22.74
CA LEU A 183 21.82 45.32 21.35
C LEU A 183 22.08 43.87 20.90
N LEU A 184 23.27 43.34 21.16
CA LEU A 184 23.60 41.95 20.85
C LEU A 184 22.69 40.97 21.60
N MET A 185 22.39 41.21 22.88
CA MET A 185 21.43 40.41 23.65
C MET A 185 20.08 40.31 22.95
N ILE A 186 19.54 41.43 22.45
CA ILE A 186 18.24 41.45 21.75
C ILE A 186 18.30 40.67 20.44
N ILE A 187 19.37 40.85 19.65
CA ILE A 187 19.56 40.12 18.39
C ILE A 187 19.65 38.62 18.65
N PHE A 188 20.51 38.20 19.59
CA PHE A 188 20.66 36.80 19.95
C PHE A 188 19.38 36.21 20.51
N TYR A 189 18.64 36.95 21.35
CA TYR A 189 17.35 36.49 21.86
C TYR A 189 16.37 36.18 20.73
N LYS A 190 16.22 37.10 19.76
CA LYS A 190 15.37 36.88 18.59
C LYS A 190 15.81 35.67 17.76
N PHE A 191 17.11 35.55 17.50
CA PHE A 191 17.67 34.45 16.73
C PHE A 191 17.44 33.09 17.42
N THR A 192 17.83 32.98 18.69
CA THR A 192 17.71 31.75 19.47
C THR A 192 16.25 31.35 19.70
N ASN A 193 15.34 32.33 19.87
CA ASN A 193 13.92 32.04 19.98
C ASN A 193 13.35 31.46 18.68
N LYS A 194 13.68 32.05 17.52
CA LYS A 194 13.27 31.56 16.19
C LYS A 194 13.81 30.15 15.90
N LEU A 195 15.06 29.87 16.30
CA LEU A 195 15.63 28.52 16.17
C LEU A 195 14.90 27.51 17.07
N GLY A 196 14.60 27.91 18.32
CA GLY A 196 13.89 27.07 19.29
C GLY A 196 12.48 26.69 18.88
N THR A 197 11.72 27.63 18.30
CA THR A 197 10.36 27.33 17.81
C THR A 197 10.40 26.29 16.68
N SER A 198 11.33 26.43 15.75
CA SER A 198 11.51 25.52 14.61
C SER A 198 11.85 24.10 15.07
N ILE A 199 12.78 23.96 16.01
CA ILE A 199 13.15 22.65 16.58
C ILE A 199 11.98 22.04 17.37
N SER A 200 11.21 22.86 18.09
CA SER A 200 10.07 22.38 18.87
C SER A 200 8.96 21.85 17.96
N GLN A 201 8.68 22.53 16.84
CA GLN A 201 7.74 22.07 15.81
C GLN A 201 8.19 20.77 15.15
N LEU A 202 9.48 20.65 14.81
CA LEU A 202 10.01 19.40 14.23
C LEU A 202 9.93 18.23 15.23
N ARG A 203 10.20 18.49 16.52
CA ARG A 203 10.04 17.48 17.59
C ARG A 203 8.59 17.05 17.72
N GLU A 204 7.65 18.00 17.70
CA GLU A 204 6.22 17.72 17.77
C GLU A 204 5.75 16.90 16.56
N PHE A 205 6.18 17.27 15.36
CA PHE A 205 5.97 16.48 14.14
C PHE A 205 6.48 15.05 14.31
N ALA A 206 7.72 14.86 14.77
CA ALA A 206 8.31 13.53 14.97
C ALA A 206 7.51 12.69 16.00
N MET A 207 7.05 13.31 17.09
CA MET A 207 6.21 12.63 18.09
C MET A 207 4.83 12.23 17.55
N ARG A 208 4.18 13.08 16.75
CA ARG A 208 2.88 12.76 16.13
C ARG A 208 3.04 11.69 15.04
N ALA A 209 4.11 11.78 14.26
CA ALA A 209 4.47 10.80 13.23
C ALA A 209 4.69 9.39 13.80
N ASP A 210 5.36 9.29 14.96
CA ASP A 210 5.58 8.04 15.69
C ASP A 210 4.25 7.42 16.20
N ARG A 211 3.29 8.28 16.57
CA ARG A 211 1.93 7.87 16.99
C ARG A 211 0.97 7.61 15.83
N ASN A 212 1.45 7.74 14.59
CA ASN A 212 0.65 7.51 13.39
C ASN A 212 -0.58 8.46 13.28
N GLU A 213 -0.49 9.66 13.87
CA GLU A 213 -1.56 10.67 13.84
C GLU A 213 -1.60 11.43 12.49
N PRO A 214 -2.78 11.85 12.02
CA PRO A 214 -2.91 12.60 10.78
C PRO A 214 -2.17 13.94 10.86
N ILE A 215 -1.26 14.17 9.91
CA ILE A 215 -0.40 15.35 9.87
C ILE A 215 -1.10 16.43 9.04
N GLU A 216 -1.71 17.40 9.72
CA GLU A 216 -2.37 18.53 9.07
C GLU A 216 -1.39 19.37 8.24
N MET A 217 -1.81 19.76 7.03
CA MET A 217 -1.02 20.61 6.13
C MET A 217 -0.67 21.98 6.74
N ALA A 218 -1.40 22.43 7.77
CA ALA A 218 -1.11 23.66 8.51
C ALA A 218 0.28 23.67 9.17
N MET A 219 0.89 22.50 9.42
CA MET A 219 2.28 22.45 9.90
C MET A 219 3.32 22.83 8.83
N GLN A 220 3.00 22.78 7.53
CA GLN A 220 3.96 23.11 6.45
C GLN A 220 4.30 24.61 6.39
N SER A 221 3.31 25.47 6.69
CA SER A 221 3.49 26.93 6.73
C SER A 221 4.10 27.44 8.03
N ALA A 222 4.30 26.56 9.03
CA ALA A 222 4.77 26.95 10.36
C ALA A 222 6.30 27.06 10.45
N PHE A 223 7.03 26.52 9.46
CA PHE A 223 8.49 26.51 9.45
C PHE A 223 9.07 27.76 8.77
N PRO A 224 10.16 28.32 9.30
CA PRO A 224 10.81 29.50 8.73
C PRO A 224 11.43 29.24 7.35
N HIS A 225 11.53 30.28 6.52
CA HIS A 225 12.20 30.23 5.21
C HIS A 225 13.74 30.30 5.37
N ASN A 226 14.34 29.24 5.91
CA ASN A 226 15.79 29.03 6.02
C ASN A 226 16.13 27.55 5.82
N GLU A 227 17.41 27.19 5.87
CA GLU A 227 17.90 25.83 5.63
C GLU A 227 17.22 24.81 6.57
N LEU A 228 16.94 25.20 7.81
CA LEU A 228 16.24 24.34 8.76
C LEU A 228 14.77 24.11 8.37
N GLY A 229 14.09 25.12 7.82
CA GLY A 229 12.74 24.96 7.30
C GLY A 229 12.69 24.11 6.05
N GLU A 230 13.64 24.26 5.13
CA GLU A 230 13.75 23.41 3.93
C GLU A 230 13.96 21.93 4.31
N ILE A 231 14.88 21.65 5.24
CA ILE A 231 15.08 20.30 5.79
C ILE A 231 13.79 19.78 6.43
N SER A 232 13.10 20.61 7.23
CA SER A 232 11.85 20.21 7.89
C SER A 232 10.76 19.86 6.87
N GLN A 233 10.63 20.65 5.80
CA GLN A 233 9.70 20.37 4.70
C GLN A 233 10.03 19.07 3.97
N HIS A 234 11.32 18.81 3.67
CA HIS A 234 11.75 17.55 3.07
C HIS A 234 11.44 16.34 3.96
N ILE A 235 11.68 16.42 5.27
CA ILE A 235 11.34 15.36 6.23
C ILE A 235 9.82 15.08 6.21
N ILE A 236 8.99 16.13 6.20
CA ILE A 236 7.54 16.00 6.12
C ILE A 236 7.12 15.33 4.81
N GLN A 237 7.71 15.73 3.68
CA GLN A 237 7.42 15.11 2.37
C GLN A 237 7.80 13.63 2.32
N ILE A 238 8.95 13.26 2.88
CA ILE A 238 9.38 11.85 2.97
C ILE A 238 8.38 11.05 3.80
N TYR A 239 7.99 11.55 4.97
CA TYR A 239 7.00 10.87 5.80
C TYR A 239 5.65 10.73 5.09
N LYS A 240 5.17 11.79 4.43
CA LYS A 240 3.93 11.76 3.66
C LYS A 240 3.97 10.69 2.57
N ARG A 241 5.05 10.65 1.78
CA ARG A 241 5.22 9.63 0.72
C ARG A 241 5.26 8.22 1.31
N LEU A 242 5.97 8.04 2.43
CA LEU A 242 6.04 6.76 3.13
C LEU A 242 4.66 6.30 3.62
N HIS A 243 3.88 7.21 4.20
CA HIS A 243 2.53 6.94 4.67
C HIS A 243 1.60 6.59 3.50
N GLU A 244 1.60 7.38 2.42
CA GLU A 244 0.82 7.10 1.20
C GLU A 244 1.20 5.75 0.59
N THR A 245 2.50 5.41 0.55
CA THR A 245 2.97 4.11 0.04
C THR A 245 2.50 2.96 0.94
N LYS A 246 2.54 3.14 2.26
CA LYS A 246 2.07 2.14 3.23
C LYS A 246 0.58 1.90 3.10
N GLU A 247 -0.23 2.95 3.00
CA GLU A 247 -1.68 2.86 2.79
C GLU A 247 -2.01 2.19 1.45
N ALA A 248 -1.32 2.57 0.37
CA ALA A 248 -1.50 1.93 -0.94
C ALA A 248 -1.16 0.43 -0.89
N LEU A 249 -0.05 0.05 -0.24
CA LEU A 249 0.31 -1.36 -0.03
C LEU A 249 -0.71 -2.11 0.83
N TYR A 250 -1.25 -1.46 1.86
CA TYR A 250 -2.30 -2.04 2.69
C TYR A 250 -3.56 -2.33 1.87
N ILE A 251 -4.01 -1.36 1.07
CA ILE A 251 -5.16 -1.51 0.17
C ILE A 251 -4.93 -2.62 -0.86
N GLU A 252 -3.76 -2.66 -1.51
CA GLU A 252 -3.43 -3.73 -2.46
C GLU A 252 -3.40 -5.11 -1.78
N ARG A 253 -2.88 -5.21 -0.56
CA ARG A 253 -2.91 -6.45 0.23
C ARG A 253 -4.34 -6.90 0.55
N GLU A 254 -5.21 -5.98 0.98
CA GLU A 254 -6.62 -6.28 1.27
C GLU A 254 -7.39 -6.73 0.01
N LYS A 255 -7.12 -6.12 -1.16
CA LYS A 255 -7.69 -6.57 -2.44
C LYS A 255 -7.29 -8.01 -2.75
N LEU A 256 -6.02 -8.37 -2.58
CA LEU A 256 -5.54 -9.73 -2.81
C LEU A 256 -6.20 -10.74 -1.86
N ILE A 257 -6.32 -10.41 -0.57
CA ILE A 257 -7.01 -11.26 0.41
C ILE A 257 -8.48 -11.43 0.02
N THR A 258 -9.14 -10.34 -0.36
CA THR A 258 -10.55 -10.38 -0.81
C THR A 258 -10.72 -11.26 -2.04
N HIS A 259 -9.83 -11.12 -3.05
CA HIS A 259 -9.82 -11.98 -4.23
C HIS A 259 -9.66 -13.46 -3.88
N LEU A 260 -8.80 -13.78 -2.91
CA LEU A 260 -8.63 -15.16 -2.43
C LEU A 260 -9.87 -15.67 -1.69
N GLN A 261 -10.58 -14.82 -0.94
CA GLN A 261 -11.81 -15.18 -0.26
C GLN A 261 -13.01 -15.41 -1.19
N ILE A 262 -13.10 -14.67 -2.30
CA ILE A 262 -14.17 -14.82 -3.31
C ILE A 262 -13.87 -15.90 -4.37
N SER A 263 -12.64 -16.44 -4.39
CA SER A 263 -12.27 -17.51 -5.30
C SER A 263 -13.24 -18.69 -5.17
N HIS A 264 -13.58 -19.33 -6.28
CA HIS A 264 -14.40 -20.54 -6.30
C HIS A 264 -13.62 -21.82 -5.94
N GLU A 265 -12.30 -21.67 -5.73
CA GLU A 265 -11.40 -22.75 -5.32
C GLU A 265 -11.04 -22.61 -3.83
N GLY A 266 -10.83 -23.74 -3.17
CA GLY A 266 -10.26 -23.78 -1.84
C GLY A 266 -8.76 -23.51 -1.92
N LEU A 267 -8.29 -22.40 -1.35
CA LEU A 267 -6.89 -21.97 -1.41
C LEU A 267 -6.26 -21.92 -0.02
N GLY A 268 -5.11 -22.57 0.12
CA GLY A 268 -4.28 -22.53 1.33
C GLY A 268 -2.82 -22.26 0.99
N VAL A 269 -2.28 -21.16 1.49
CA VAL A 269 -0.88 -20.76 1.35
C VAL A 269 -0.16 -21.00 2.67
N PHE A 270 0.94 -21.73 2.61
CA PHE A 270 1.71 -22.16 3.77
C PHE A 270 3.18 -21.79 3.60
N ASN A 271 3.85 -21.51 4.72
CA ASN A 271 5.28 -21.32 4.73
C ASN A 271 6.03 -22.66 4.62
N LYS A 272 7.37 -22.59 4.49
CA LYS A 272 8.25 -23.77 4.43
C LYS A 272 8.11 -24.74 5.62
N ASP A 273 7.64 -24.26 6.77
CA ASP A 273 7.45 -25.01 8.01
C ASP A 273 6.00 -25.52 8.14
N LYS A 274 5.22 -25.47 7.05
CA LYS A 274 3.81 -25.89 6.95
C LYS A 274 2.86 -25.10 7.85
N LYS A 275 3.23 -23.88 8.25
CA LYS A 275 2.34 -22.97 8.97
C LYS A 275 1.52 -22.15 7.99
N GLU A 276 0.25 -21.98 8.33
CA GLU A 276 -0.67 -21.14 7.57
C GLU A 276 -0.12 -19.71 7.43
N ILE A 277 -0.07 -19.23 6.19
CA ILE A 277 0.09 -17.80 5.87
C ILE A 277 -1.28 -17.20 5.59
N LEU A 278 -2.09 -17.91 4.80
CA LEU A 278 -3.44 -17.49 4.41
C LEU A 278 -4.25 -18.67 3.90
N VAL A 279 -5.45 -18.86 4.43
CA VAL A 279 -6.39 -19.89 3.98
C VAL A 279 -7.77 -19.28 3.80
N ASN A 280 -8.48 -19.65 2.72
CA ASN A 280 -9.87 -19.25 2.53
C ASN A 280 -10.85 -20.30 3.09
N ASN A 281 -12.12 -19.92 3.28
CA ASN A 281 -13.13 -20.80 3.87
C ASN A 281 -13.37 -22.07 3.03
N LEU A 282 -13.31 -21.98 1.70
CA LEU A 282 -13.50 -23.13 0.81
C LEU A 282 -12.42 -24.19 0.98
N PHE A 283 -11.18 -23.80 1.27
CA PHE A 283 -10.09 -24.75 1.51
C PHE A 283 -10.41 -25.67 2.69
N THR A 284 -10.84 -25.10 3.82
CA THR A 284 -11.22 -25.86 5.00
C THR A 284 -12.45 -26.73 4.70
N GLN A 285 -13.46 -26.20 4.02
CA GLN A 285 -14.65 -26.96 3.64
C GLN A 285 -14.32 -28.18 2.77
N TYR A 286 -13.53 -27.99 1.71
CA TYR A 286 -13.16 -29.09 0.83
C TYR A 286 -12.21 -30.07 1.51
N SER A 287 -11.29 -29.58 2.33
CA SER A 287 -10.42 -30.46 3.13
C SER A 287 -11.22 -31.33 4.08
N ASN A 288 -12.25 -30.79 4.75
CA ASN A 288 -13.18 -31.56 5.59
C ASN A 288 -13.97 -32.62 4.80
N LEU A 289 -14.42 -32.27 3.60
CA LEU A 289 -15.13 -33.21 2.72
C LEU A 289 -14.23 -34.34 2.20
N ILE A 290 -12.93 -34.06 2.02
CA ILE A 290 -11.94 -35.05 1.58
C ILE A 290 -11.55 -35.97 2.75
N SER A 291 -11.38 -35.42 3.96
CA SER A 291 -10.91 -36.14 5.15
C SER A 291 -11.99 -36.88 5.94
N ASP A 292 -13.27 -36.70 5.60
CA ASP A 292 -14.43 -37.13 6.40
C ASP A 292 -14.39 -36.66 7.87
N SER A 293 -13.69 -35.56 8.15
CA SER A 293 -13.50 -35.03 9.51
C SER A 293 -13.46 -33.50 9.51
N ASN A 294 -13.85 -32.88 10.62
CA ASN A 294 -13.74 -31.43 10.78
C ASN A 294 -12.33 -31.09 11.28
N LEU A 295 -11.56 -30.43 10.45
CA LEU A 295 -10.23 -29.92 10.77
C LEU A 295 -10.37 -28.72 11.72
N GLU A 296 -9.64 -28.72 12.84
CA GLU A 296 -9.60 -27.57 13.75
C GLU A 296 -8.65 -26.48 13.23
N THR A 297 -7.57 -26.88 12.58
CA THR A 297 -6.62 -25.97 11.93
C THR A 297 -6.29 -26.41 10.50
N ALA A 298 -5.89 -25.46 9.65
CA ALA A 298 -5.58 -25.75 8.25
C ALA A 298 -4.35 -26.67 8.10
N GLU A 299 -3.43 -26.69 9.07
CA GLU A 299 -2.25 -27.56 9.05
C GLU A 299 -2.57 -29.05 9.19
N GLU A 300 -3.76 -29.41 9.69
CA GLU A 300 -4.17 -30.81 9.74
C GLU A 300 -4.37 -31.43 8.35
N VAL A 301 -4.45 -30.60 7.29
CA VAL A 301 -4.51 -31.03 5.89
C VAL A 301 -3.36 -31.98 5.51
N PHE A 302 -2.20 -31.82 6.15
CA PHE A 302 -1.01 -32.65 5.90
C PHE A 302 -1.09 -34.05 6.51
N ASN A 303 -2.10 -34.31 7.33
CA ASN A 303 -2.36 -35.64 7.93
C ASN A 303 -3.43 -36.41 7.17
N ILE A 304 -4.09 -35.80 6.17
CA ILE A 304 -5.13 -36.43 5.37
C ILE A 304 -4.50 -37.50 4.47
N SER A 305 -4.99 -38.75 4.57
CA SER A 305 -4.47 -39.89 3.81
C SER A 305 -4.57 -39.69 2.29
N GLU A 306 -5.67 -39.09 1.85
CA GLU A 306 -5.99 -38.78 0.46
C GLU A 306 -5.04 -37.73 -0.13
N LEU A 307 -4.41 -36.89 0.72
CA LEU A 307 -3.46 -35.85 0.33
C LEU A 307 -1.99 -36.25 0.57
N LYS A 308 -1.73 -37.54 0.80
CA LYS A 308 -0.38 -38.04 1.06
C LYS A 308 0.59 -37.71 -0.08
N GLU A 309 0.15 -37.82 -1.34
CA GLU A 309 0.98 -37.50 -2.50
C GLU A 309 1.43 -36.03 -2.50
N ILE A 310 0.50 -35.10 -2.21
CA ILE A 310 0.80 -33.66 -2.03
C ILE A 310 1.82 -33.46 -0.92
N THR A 311 1.58 -34.09 0.23
CA THR A 311 2.44 -33.95 1.40
C THR A 311 3.85 -34.51 1.14
N ASP A 312 3.96 -35.64 0.43
CA ASP A 312 5.23 -36.25 0.04
C ASP A 312 6.00 -35.39 -0.96
N PHE A 313 5.32 -34.73 -1.90
CA PHE A 313 5.93 -33.79 -2.84
C PHE A 313 6.54 -32.59 -2.12
N ILE A 314 5.79 -31.96 -1.21
CA ILE A 314 6.25 -30.85 -0.36
C ILE A 314 7.46 -31.29 0.49
N ASN A 315 7.38 -32.44 1.15
CA ASN A 315 8.46 -32.97 2.01
C ASN A 315 9.75 -33.26 1.24
N LYS A 316 9.64 -33.64 -0.04
CA LYS A 316 10.80 -33.92 -0.89
C LYS A 316 11.46 -32.63 -1.38
N ALA A 317 10.71 -31.54 -1.57
CA ALA A 317 11.18 -30.32 -2.22
C ALA A 317 12.49 -29.72 -1.65
N PRO A 318 12.71 -29.63 -0.31
CA PRO A 318 13.95 -29.08 0.26
C PRO A 318 15.20 -29.90 -0.06
N LYS A 319 15.05 -31.16 -0.46
CA LYS A 319 16.14 -32.12 -0.69
C LYS A 319 16.56 -32.21 -2.16
N ARG A 320 15.92 -31.45 -3.05
CA ARG A 320 16.09 -31.60 -4.50
C ARG A 320 17.06 -30.56 -5.08
N PRO A 321 17.88 -30.93 -6.07
CA PRO A 321 18.87 -30.02 -6.64
C PRO A 321 18.21 -28.84 -7.36
N VAL A 322 18.72 -27.64 -7.09
CA VAL A 322 18.23 -26.38 -7.66
C VAL A 322 18.42 -26.38 -9.18
N GLY A 323 17.32 -26.36 -9.94
CA GLY A 323 17.34 -25.90 -11.34
C GLY A 323 16.60 -26.71 -12.40
N LYS A 324 15.99 -27.88 -12.12
CA LYS A 324 15.41 -28.73 -13.19
C LYS A 324 14.15 -29.53 -12.85
N GLU A 325 13.31 -29.06 -11.93
CA GLU A 325 12.18 -29.88 -11.47
C GLU A 325 10.82 -29.19 -11.45
N GLU A 326 9.79 -30.03 -11.57
CA GLU A 326 8.38 -29.67 -11.51
C GLU A 326 8.07 -29.01 -10.16
N LYS A 327 7.78 -27.70 -10.22
CA LYS A 327 7.32 -26.90 -9.06
C LYS A 327 5.82 -27.01 -8.83
N ARG A 328 5.13 -27.81 -9.64
CA ARG A 328 3.70 -28.02 -9.59
C ARG A 328 3.40 -29.50 -9.64
N MET A 329 2.42 -29.92 -8.86
CA MET A 329 1.79 -31.23 -8.97
C MET A 329 0.28 -31.10 -8.95
N SER A 330 -0.41 -32.11 -9.48
CA SER A 330 -1.87 -32.20 -9.47
C SER A 330 -2.27 -33.66 -9.22
N ILE A 331 -3.27 -33.86 -8.38
CA ILE A 331 -3.91 -35.16 -8.13
C ILE A 331 -5.43 -35.02 -8.23
N THR A 332 -6.11 -36.10 -8.59
CA THR A 332 -7.57 -36.16 -8.64
C THR A 332 -8.08 -37.10 -7.56
N ILE A 333 -9.02 -36.62 -6.75
CA ILE A 333 -9.57 -37.34 -5.60
C ILE A 333 -11.08 -37.47 -5.78
N ASN A 334 -11.60 -38.69 -5.66
CA ASN A 334 -13.04 -38.95 -5.65
C ASN A 334 -13.48 -39.30 -4.23
N LYS A 335 -14.33 -38.46 -3.63
CA LYS A 335 -14.78 -38.62 -2.25
C LYS A 335 -16.22 -38.12 -2.08
N ASN A 336 -17.05 -38.85 -1.34
CA ASN A 336 -18.45 -38.46 -1.04
C ASN A 336 -19.30 -38.07 -2.26
N GLY A 337 -19.06 -38.73 -3.40
CA GLY A 337 -19.76 -38.45 -4.66
C GLY A 337 -19.32 -37.16 -5.37
N LYS A 338 -18.24 -36.53 -4.88
CA LYS A 338 -17.58 -35.38 -5.51
C LYS A 338 -16.21 -35.75 -6.06
N THR A 339 -15.81 -35.03 -7.10
CA THR A 339 -14.49 -35.11 -7.72
C THR A 339 -13.73 -33.83 -7.46
N PHE A 340 -12.58 -33.93 -6.79
CA PHE A 340 -11.71 -32.80 -6.49
C PHE A 340 -10.42 -32.91 -7.29
N ILE A 341 -9.96 -31.79 -7.86
CA ILE A 341 -8.59 -31.64 -8.32
C ILE A 341 -7.84 -30.88 -7.23
N VAL A 342 -6.76 -31.47 -6.74
CA VAL A 342 -5.88 -30.84 -5.75
C VAL A 342 -4.55 -30.55 -6.42
N GLU A 343 -4.15 -29.29 -6.43
CA GLU A 343 -2.87 -28.87 -6.96
C GLU A 343 -1.99 -28.29 -5.87
N CYS A 344 -0.68 -28.47 -6.02
CA CYS A 344 0.29 -27.82 -5.15
C CYS A 344 1.38 -27.15 -5.97
N ILE A 345 1.67 -25.89 -5.66
CA ILE A 345 2.71 -25.07 -6.30
C ILE A 345 3.72 -24.64 -5.23
N ILE A 346 5.01 -24.84 -5.49
CA ILE A 346 6.11 -24.46 -4.58
C ILE A 346 6.82 -23.21 -5.10
N PHE A 347 6.90 -22.18 -4.27
CA PHE A 347 7.54 -20.90 -4.55
C PHE A 347 9.06 -20.93 -4.32
N GLN A 348 9.74 -19.83 -4.67
CA GLN A 348 11.22 -19.75 -4.58
C GLN A 348 11.76 -19.79 -3.15
N ASP A 349 11.00 -19.27 -2.19
CA ASP A 349 11.35 -19.22 -0.76
C ASP A 349 10.93 -20.49 -0.01
N MET A 350 10.53 -21.55 -0.74
CA MET A 350 10.01 -22.81 -0.21
C MET A 350 8.64 -22.71 0.49
N SER A 351 7.98 -21.54 0.45
CA SER A 351 6.54 -21.48 0.70
C SER A 351 5.80 -22.21 -0.43
N PHE A 352 4.56 -22.60 -0.19
CA PHE A 352 3.77 -23.33 -1.17
C PHE A 352 2.28 -23.02 -1.04
N GLU A 353 1.58 -23.18 -2.15
CA GLU A 353 0.14 -23.05 -2.27
C GLU A 353 -0.46 -24.43 -2.53
N ILE A 354 -1.59 -24.73 -1.88
CA ILE A 354 -2.44 -25.86 -2.19
C ILE A 354 -3.79 -25.31 -2.62
N SER A 355 -4.23 -25.70 -3.82
CA SER A 355 -5.56 -25.40 -4.33
C SER A 355 -6.40 -26.68 -4.39
N ILE A 356 -7.67 -26.59 -4.02
CA ILE A 356 -8.64 -27.67 -4.07
C ILE A 356 -9.85 -27.17 -4.86
N ASN A 357 -10.11 -27.77 -6.01
CA ASN A 357 -11.21 -27.39 -6.89
C ASN A 357 -12.21 -28.56 -7.01
N ASP A 358 -13.50 -28.29 -6.78
CA ASP A 358 -14.60 -29.26 -6.98
C ASP A 358 -15.03 -29.23 -8.44
N VAL A 359 -14.60 -30.24 -9.20
CA VAL A 359 -14.85 -30.36 -10.66
C VAL A 359 -15.94 -31.37 -10.97
N THR A 360 -16.79 -31.70 -9.99
CA THR A 360 -17.80 -32.76 -10.12
C THR A 360 -18.75 -32.51 -11.29
N GLN A 361 -19.20 -31.26 -11.47
CA GLN A 361 -20.15 -30.93 -12.52
C GLN A 361 -19.50 -31.00 -13.91
N GLU A 362 -18.29 -30.46 -14.04
CA GLU A 362 -17.51 -30.48 -15.27
C GLU A 362 -17.21 -31.92 -15.70
N GLU A 363 -16.76 -32.77 -14.78
CA GLU A 363 -16.49 -34.17 -15.04
C GLU A 363 -17.75 -34.94 -15.45
N GLU A 364 -18.89 -34.72 -14.78
CA GLU A 364 -20.15 -35.37 -15.16
C GLU A 364 -20.63 -34.88 -16.54
N GLN A 365 -20.47 -33.59 -16.88
CA GLN A 365 -20.76 -33.08 -18.22
C GLN A 365 -19.86 -33.72 -19.29
N ILE A 366 -18.55 -33.82 -19.03
CA ILE A 366 -17.59 -34.49 -19.91
C ILE A 366 -18.00 -35.95 -20.12
N ARG A 367 -18.36 -36.64 -19.03
CA ARG A 367 -18.81 -38.04 -19.07
C ARG A 367 -20.09 -38.20 -19.88
N LEU A 368 -21.11 -37.39 -19.65
CA LEU A 368 -22.38 -37.41 -20.40
C LEU A 368 -22.15 -37.12 -21.88
N LYS A 369 -21.31 -36.14 -22.23
CA LYS A 369 -20.95 -35.83 -23.61
C LYS A 369 -20.22 -37.00 -24.29
N ARG A 370 -19.31 -37.67 -23.58
CA ARG A 370 -18.61 -38.86 -24.08
C ARG A 370 -19.57 -40.02 -24.33
N GLN A 371 -20.49 -40.29 -23.39
CA GLN A 371 -21.52 -41.31 -23.53
C GLN A 371 -22.47 -41.01 -24.70
N LEU A 372 -22.86 -39.75 -24.88
CA LEU A 372 -23.65 -39.31 -26.03
C LEU A 372 -22.95 -39.62 -27.36
N THR A 373 -21.67 -39.24 -27.47
CA THR A 373 -20.87 -39.45 -28.69
C THR A 373 -20.75 -40.94 -29.02
N GLN A 374 -20.51 -41.78 -28.01
CA GLN A 374 -20.46 -43.23 -28.17
C GLN A 374 -21.82 -43.81 -28.62
N ASN A 375 -22.92 -43.36 -28.02
CA ASN A 375 -24.26 -43.80 -28.40
C ASN A 375 -24.63 -43.40 -29.84
N ILE A 376 -24.31 -42.16 -30.24
CA ILE A 376 -24.46 -41.68 -31.62
C ILE A 376 -23.69 -42.60 -32.58
N ALA A 377 -22.42 -42.86 -32.30
CA ALA A 377 -21.59 -43.71 -33.15
C ALA A 377 -22.19 -45.12 -33.31
N HIS A 378 -22.70 -45.71 -32.23
CA HIS A 378 -23.32 -47.04 -32.25
C HIS A 378 -24.63 -47.08 -33.06
N GLU A 379 -25.52 -46.10 -32.87
CA GLU A 379 -26.79 -46.02 -33.58
C GLU A 379 -26.65 -45.63 -35.06
N LEU A 380 -25.56 -44.94 -35.45
CA LEU A 380 -25.20 -44.69 -36.84
C LEU A 380 -24.58 -45.92 -37.51
N LYS A 381 -23.69 -46.66 -36.82
CA LYS A 381 -23.01 -47.83 -37.39
C LYS A 381 -23.98 -48.94 -37.80
N THR A 382 -25.00 -49.19 -36.99
CA THR A 382 -25.97 -50.28 -37.22
C THR A 382 -26.72 -50.19 -38.56
N PRO A 383 -27.38 -49.07 -38.93
CA PRO A 383 -28.05 -48.94 -40.23
C PRO A 383 -27.04 -48.94 -41.39
N VAL A 384 -25.87 -48.32 -41.23
CA VAL A 384 -24.82 -48.31 -42.27
C VAL A 384 -24.35 -49.73 -42.58
N SER A 385 -24.01 -50.53 -41.56
CA SER A 385 -23.61 -51.94 -41.76
C SER A 385 -24.73 -52.79 -42.36
N SER A 386 -25.99 -52.51 -42.01
CA SER A 386 -27.14 -53.22 -42.59
C SER A 386 -27.31 -52.91 -44.08
N ILE A 387 -27.20 -51.62 -44.46
CA ILE A 387 -27.25 -51.18 -45.87
C ILE A 387 -26.09 -51.83 -46.64
N GLN A 388 -24.88 -51.79 -46.09
CA GLN A 388 -23.71 -52.41 -46.71
C GLN A 388 -23.91 -53.92 -46.92
N GLY A 389 -24.38 -54.66 -45.92
CA GLY A 389 -24.58 -56.11 -46.05
C GLY A 389 -25.64 -56.49 -47.09
N TYR A 390 -26.75 -55.74 -47.18
CA TYR A 390 -27.75 -55.96 -48.23
C TYR A 390 -27.21 -55.62 -49.62
N LEU A 391 -26.52 -54.48 -49.77
CA LEU A 391 -25.90 -54.08 -51.05
C LEU A 391 -24.81 -55.06 -51.48
N GLU A 392 -23.96 -55.51 -50.55
CA GLU A 392 -22.93 -56.52 -50.80
C GLU A 392 -23.55 -57.84 -51.28
N THR A 393 -24.67 -58.26 -50.69
CA THR A 393 -25.40 -59.46 -51.12
C THR A 393 -25.96 -59.31 -52.53
N ILE A 394 -26.47 -58.12 -52.89
CA ILE A 394 -26.98 -57.82 -54.24
C ILE A 394 -25.82 -57.82 -55.25
N VAL A 395 -24.70 -57.17 -54.93
CA VAL A 395 -23.54 -57.02 -55.81
C VAL A 395 -22.83 -58.35 -56.05
N ASN A 396 -22.71 -59.19 -55.02
CA ASN A 396 -21.96 -60.45 -55.10
C ASN A 396 -22.77 -61.65 -55.66
N ASN A 397 -24.07 -61.49 -55.92
CA ASN A 397 -24.92 -62.58 -56.44
C ASN A 397 -25.66 -62.17 -57.72
N GLU A 398 -25.06 -62.46 -58.87
CA GLU A 398 -25.60 -62.09 -60.20
C GLU A 398 -26.95 -62.76 -60.54
N ASN A 399 -27.25 -63.93 -59.96
CA ASN A 399 -28.49 -64.70 -60.20
C ASN A 399 -29.55 -64.51 -59.10
N LEU A 400 -29.55 -63.39 -58.37
CA LEU A 400 -30.54 -63.16 -57.31
C LEU A 400 -31.95 -62.99 -57.91
N PRO A 401 -32.97 -63.72 -57.42
CA PRO A 401 -34.35 -63.51 -57.86
C PRO A 401 -34.78 -62.06 -57.67
N LYS A 402 -35.45 -61.47 -58.68
CA LYS A 402 -35.90 -60.06 -58.65
C LYS A 402 -36.71 -59.72 -57.40
N GLU A 403 -37.55 -60.64 -56.93
CA GLU A 403 -38.31 -60.45 -55.68
C GLU A 403 -37.40 -60.26 -54.46
N LYS A 404 -36.35 -61.07 -54.29
CA LYS A 404 -35.40 -60.92 -53.18
C LYS A 404 -34.56 -59.64 -53.32
N MET A 405 -34.20 -59.28 -54.55
CA MET A 405 -33.50 -58.02 -54.81
C MET A 405 -34.34 -56.81 -54.40
N ASN A 406 -35.63 -56.80 -54.77
CA ASN A 406 -36.56 -55.73 -54.38
C ASN A 406 -36.70 -55.65 -52.85
N VAL A 407 -36.84 -56.79 -52.16
CA VAL A 407 -36.88 -56.82 -50.68
C VAL A 407 -35.60 -56.23 -50.08
N PHE A 408 -34.42 -56.55 -50.60
CA PHE A 408 -33.16 -55.97 -50.10
C PHE A 408 -33.05 -54.47 -50.37
N LEU A 409 -33.48 -54.00 -51.55
CA LEU A 409 -33.52 -52.58 -51.88
C LEU A 409 -34.49 -51.81 -50.97
N GLU A 410 -35.68 -52.36 -50.70
CA GLU A 410 -36.64 -51.80 -49.74
C GLU A 410 -36.04 -51.72 -48.33
N ARG A 411 -35.30 -52.76 -47.90
CA ARG A 411 -34.59 -52.73 -46.61
C ARG A 411 -33.52 -51.66 -46.56
N CYS A 412 -32.72 -51.50 -47.62
CA CYS A 412 -31.73 -50.42 -47.73
C CYS A 412 -32.40 -49.05 -47.66
N TYR A 413 -33.47 -48.83 -48.42
CA TYR A 413 -34.22 -47.58 -48.44
C TYR A 413 -34.79 -47.26 -47.06
N ALA A 414 -35.38 -48.23 -46.38
CA ALA A 414 -35.90 -48.07 -45.02
C ALA A 414 -34.79 -47.70 -44.01
N GLN A 415 -33.59 -48.32 -44.09
CA GLN A 415 -32.47 -47.96 -43.23
C GLN A 415 -31.90 -46.58 -43.55
N SER A 416 -31.86 -46.16 -44.83
CA SER A 416 -31.43 -44.82 -45.24
C SER A 416 -32.37 -43.75 -44.68
N ASN A 417 -33.68 -43.95 -44.81
CA ASN A 417 -34.68 -43.07 -44.22
C ASN A 417 -34.58 -42.99 -42.69
N ARG A 418 -34.27 -44.12 -42.03
CA ARG A 418 -34.01 -44.14 -40.59
C ARG A 418 -32.76 -43.34 -40.22
N LEU A 419 -31.68 -43.48 -40.98
CA LEU A 419 -30.44 -42.73 -40.78
C LEU A 419 -30.66 -41.23 -40.93
N SER A 420 -31.42 -40.82 -41.95
CA SER A 420 -31.80 -39.42 -42.19
C SER A 420 -32.60 -38.84 -41.01
N ARG A 421 -33.58 -39.57 -40.48
CA ARG A 421 -34.32 -39.19 -39.27
C ARG A 421 -33.41 -39.05 -38.06
N LEU A 422 -32.52 -40.01 -37.83
CA LEU A 422 -31.57 -39.97 -36.72
C LEU A 422 -30.63 -38.76 -36.78
N LEU A 423 -30.10 -38.43 -37.97
CA LEU A 423 -29.25 -37.25 -38.17
C LEU A 423 -30.01 -35.95 -37.91
N ARG A 424 -31.28 -35.87 -38.35
CA ARG A 424 -32.14 -34.71 -38.07
C ARG A 424 -32.39 -34.55 -36.57
N ASP A 425 -32.74 -35.63 -35.88
CA ASP A 425 -32.96 -35.65 -34.42
C ASP A 425 -31.71 -35.19 -33.65
N ILE A 426 -30.53 -35.68 -34.05
CA ILE A 426 -29.25 -35.27 -33.45
C ILE A 426 -29.01 -33.78 -33.67
N SER A 427 -29.19 -33.28 -34.90
CA SER A 427 -28.98 -31.88 -35.25
C SER A 427 -29.88 -30.94 -34.43
N VAL A 428 -31.15 -31.32 -34.26
CA VAL A 428 -32.10 -30.59 -33.40
C VAL A 428 -31.60 -30.56 -31.95
N LEU A 429 -31.22 -31.71 -31.38
CA LEU A 429 -30.70 -31.77 -30.01
C LEU A 429 -29.41 -30.97 -29.82
N THR A 430 -28.44 -31.07 -30.73
CA THR A 430 -27.19 -30.30 -30.64
C THR A 430 -27.43 -28.81 -30.71
N ARG A 431 -28.36 -28.36 -31.56
CA ARG A 431 -28.72 -26.94 -31.67
C ARG A 431 -29.38 -26.43 -30.39
N MET A 432 -30.20 -27.25 -29.75
CA MET A 432 -30.85 -26.92 -28.47
C MET A 432 -29.85 -26.90 -27.30
N ASP A 433 -28.83 -27.77 -27.31
CA ASP A 433 -27.81 -27.81 -26.26
C ASP A 433 -26.77 -26.67 -26.39
N GLU A 434 -26.29 -26.37 -27.60
CA GLU A 434 -25.15 -25.45 -27.81
C GLU A 434 -25.57 -24.02 -28.17
N ALA A 435 -26.75 -23.83 -28.75
CA ALA A 435 -27.18 -22.55 -29.32
C ALA A 435 -28.66 -22.23 -29.05
N ALA A 436 -29.16 -22.58 -27.85
CA ALA A 436 -30.56 -22.34 -27.45
C ALA A 436 -31.01 -20.89 -27.69
N ASN A 437 -30.14 -19.92 -27.40
CA ASN A 437 -30.41 -18.49 -27.52
C ASN A 437 -30.52 -17.99 -28.97
N MET A 438 -30.09 -18.80 -29.95
CA MET A 438 -30.16 -18.48 -31.38
C MET A 438 -31.40 -19.07 -32.07
N ILE A 439 -32.33 -19.64 -31.30
CA ILE A 439 -33.57 -20.21 -31.83
C ILE A 439 -34.63 -19.11 -31.87
N ASP A 440 -35.07 -18.78 -33.08
CA ASP A 440 -36.10 -17.76 -33.30
C ASP A 440 -37.45 -18.20 -32.69
N MET A 441 -38.07 -17.27 -31.96
CA MET A 441 -39.36 -17.46 -31.29
C MET A 441 -40.40 -16.54 -31.91
N GLU A 442 -41.54 -17.10 -32.29
CA GLU A 442 -42.68 -16.39 -32.87
C GLU A 442 -43.96 -16.67 -32.10
N LYS A 443 -45.01 -15.88 -32.35
CA LYS A 443 -46.32 -16.07 -31.73
C LYS A 443 -47.08 -17.19 -32.45
N MET A 444 -47.56 -18.16 -31.68
CA MET A 444 -48.06 -19.44 -32.19
C MET A 444 -49.34 -19.85 -31.49
N ASP A 445 -50.32 -20.33 -32.26
CA ASP A 445 -51.53 -20.98 -31.72
C ASP A 445 -51.35 -22.50 -31.66
N ILE A 446 -51.23 -23.04 -30.45
CA ILE A 446 -51.07 -24.48 -30.22
C ILE A 446 -52.29 -25.27 -30.69
N SER A 447 -53.50 -24.70 -30.60
CA SER A 447 -54.72 -25.39 -31.00
C SER A 447 -54.75 -25.69 -32.51
N VAL A 448 -54.29 -24.74 -33.32
CA VAL A 448 -54.14 -24.90 -34.78
C VAL A 448 -53.05 -25.92 -35.10
N LEU A 449 -51.90 -25.81 -34.44
CA LEU A 449 -50.77 -26.72 -34.64
C LEU A 449 -51.15 -28.18 -34.36
N VAL A 450 -51.82 -28.46 -33.24
CA VAL A 450 -52.24 -29.82 -32.89
C VAL A 450 -53.29 -30.34 -33.88
N THR A 451 -54.22 -29.49 -34.30
CA THR A 451 -55.24 -29.86 -35.30
C THR A 451 -54.60 -30.27 -36.62
N ASN A 452 -53.60 -29.53 -37.09
CA ASN A 452 -52.85 -29.88 -38.30
C ASN A 452 -52.13 -31.23 -38.16
N ILE A 453 -51.48 -31.48 -37.02
CA ILE A 453 -50.80 -32.76 -36.77
C ILE A 453 -51.80 -33.93 -36.82
N VAL A 454 -52.97 -33.80 -36.17
CA VAL A 454 -54.01 -34.84 -36.19
C VAL A 454 -54.48 -35.14 -37.62
N ASN A 455 -54.65 -34.11 -38.46
CA ASN A 455 -55.02 -34.29 -39.86
C ASN A 455 -53.91 -34.97 -40.68
N GLU A 456 -52.64 -34.67 -40.42
CA GLU A 456 -51.50 -35.27 -41.12
C GLU A 456 -51.36 -36.77 -40.85
N VAL A 457 -51.68 -37.22 -39.64
CA VAL A 457 -51.57 -38.65 -39.26
C VAL A 457 -52.88 -39.42 -39.40
N SER A 458 -53.92 -38.84 -40.02
CA SER A 458 -55.27 -39.41 -40.04
C SER A 458 -55.31 -40.83 -40.63
N LEU A 459 -54.55 -41.09 -41.70
CA LEU A 459 -54.48 -42.41 -42.35
C LEU A 459 -53.92 -43.47 -41.39
N GLU A 460 -52.86 -43.14 -40.65
CA GLU A 460 -52.22 -44.06 -39.69
C GLU A 460 -53.12 -44.32 -38.48
N LEU A 461 -53.89 -43.31 -38.07
CA LEU A 461 -54.89 -43.44 -37.01
C LEU A 461 -56.03 -44.36 -37.45
N GLU A 462 -56.53 -44.21 -38.68
CA GLU A 462 -57.58 -45.06 -39.25
C GLU A 462 -57.14 -46.52 -39.38
N GLU A 463 -55.94 -46.77 -39.93
CA GLU A 463 -55.37 -48.12 -40.08
C GLU A 463 -55.27 -48.89 -38.75
N LYS A 464 -55.07 -48.18 -37.63
CA LYS A 464 -54.94 -48.77 -36.29
C LYS A 464 -56.18 -48.61 -35.42
N HIS A 465 -57.26 -48.05 -35.96
CA HIS A 465 -58.49 -47.74 -35.23
C HIS A 465 -58.24 -46.90 -33.97
N ILE A 466 -57.42 -45.86 -34.07
CA ILE A 466 -57.09 -44.94 -32.98
C ILE A 466 -58.02 -43.72 -33.07
N THR A 467 -58.74 -43.42 -31.98
CA THR A 467 -59.60 -42.23 -31.92
C THR A 467 -58.90 -41.10 -31.15
N VAL A 468 -58.77 -39.92 -31.76
CA VAL A 468 -58.19 -38.74 -31.09
C VAL A 468 -59.30 -37.85 -30.54
N VAL A 469 -59.29 -37.62 -29.22
CA VAL A 469 -60.16 -36.70 -28.51
C VAL A 469 -59.39 -35.41 -28.21
N ASN A 470 -59.41 -34.47 -29.15
CA ASN A 470 -58.79 -33.15 -28.99
C ASN A 470 -59.72 -32.20 -28.24
N SER A 471 -59.42 -31.94 -26.96
CA SER A 471 -60.18 -31.05 -26.07
C SER A 471 -59.50 -29.69 -25.85
N LEU A 472 -58.56 -29.31 -26.71
CA LEU A 472 -57.90 -28.00 -26.63
C LEU A 472 -58.89 -26.87 -26.90
N LYS A 473 -58.89 -25.85 -26.04
CA LYS A 473 -59.57 -24.58 -26.31
C LYS A 473 -58.93 -23.91 -27.54
N LYS A 474 -59.71 -23.14 -28.29
CA LYS A 474 -59.18 -22.31 -29.39
C LYS A 474 -58.31 -21.19 -28.84
N GLU A 475 -57.37 -20.69 -29.65
CA GLU A 475 -56.54 -19.50 -29.36
C GLU A 475 -55.57 -19.66 -28.18
N ILE A 476 -54.94 -20.83 -28.03
CA ILE A 476 -53.88 -21.03 -27.01
C ILE A 476 -52.57 -20.45 -27.56
N GLN A 477 -52.30 -19.19 -27.21
CA GLN A 477 -51.17 -18.41 -27.72
C GLN A 477 -49.89 -18.61 -26.90
N ILE A 478 -48.81 -19.00 -27.56
CA ILE A 478 -47.49 -19.21 -26.96
C ILE A 478 -46.43 -18.51 -27.81
N ARG A 479 -45.44 -17.91 -27.16
CA ARG A 479 -44.23 -17.44 -27.84
C ARG A 479 -43.23 -18.59 -27.90
N GLY A 480 -42.96 -19.11 -29.09
CA GLY A 480 -42.11 -20.28 -29.26
C GLY A 480 -41.67 -20.51 -30.70
N ASN A 481 -40.83 -21.52 -30.89
CA ASN A 481 -40.37 -21.91 -32.21
C ASN A 481 -41.34 -22.94 -32.82
N TYR A 482 -41.90 -22.65 -34.01
CA TYR A 482 -42.86 -23.53 -34.68
C TYR A 482 -42.36 -24.97 -34.78
N SER A 483 -41.12 -25.17 -35.27
CA SER A 483 -40.61 -26.51 -35.54
C SER A 483 -40.42 -27.36 -34.28
N LEU A 484 -40.05 -26.73 -33.16
CA LEU A 484 -39.87 -27.41 -31.87
C LEU A 484 -41.19 -27.70 -31.18
N LEU A 485 -42.13 -26.76 -31.19
CA LEU A 485 -43.48 -26.97 -30.68
C LEU A 485 -44.21 -28.06 -31.47
N TYR A 486 -44.08 -28.04 -32.80
CA TYR A 486 -44.56 -29.11 -33.68
C TYR A 486 -43.95 -30.45 -33.30
N SER A 487 -42.62 -30.47 -33.05
CA SER A 487 -41.90 -31.67 -32.65
C SER A 487 -42.39 -32.27 -31.33
N ILE A 488 -42.82 -31.46 -30.34
CA ILE A 488 -43.41 -31.95 -29.08
C ILE A 488 -44.60 -32.86 -29.38
N PHE A 489 -45.63 -32.29 -30.01
CA PHE A 489 -46.88 -33.00 -30.23
C PHE A 489 -46.73 -34.12 -31.25
N ARG A 490 -45.91 -33.91 -32.29
CA ARG A 490 -45.65 -34.93 -33.32
C ARG A 490 -44.95 -36.15 -32.74
N ASN A 491 -43.91 -35.98 -31.91
CA ASN A 491 -43.23 -37.12 -31.29
C ASN A 491 -44.14 -37.87 -30.30
N LEU A 492 -44.98 -37.16 -29.54
CA LEU A 492 -45.95 -37.81 -28.64
C LEU A 492 -46.99 -38.60 -29.43
N MET A 493 -47.49 -38.04 -30.53
CA MET A 493 -48.42 -38.72 -31.46
C MET A 493 -47.78 -39.96 -32.10
N ASP A 494 -46.60 -39.82 -32.69
CA ASP A 494 -45.87 -40.92 -33.32
C ASP A 494 -45.60 -42.06 -32.32
N ASN A 495 -45.27 -41.72 -31.06
CA ASN A 495 -45.08 -42.71 -29.99
C ASN A 495 -46.38 -43.44 -29.64
N ALA A 496 -47.50 -42.74 -29.52
CA ALA A 496 -48.80 -43.37 -29.27
C ALA A 496 -49.17 -44.32 -30.41
N ILE A 497 -49.09 -43.84 -31.67
CA ILE A 497 -49.37 -44.66 -32.86
C ILE A 497 -48.45 -45.89 -32.92
N ALA A 498 -47.16 -45.74 -32.64
CA ALA A 498 -46.20 -46.83 -32.76
C ALA A 498 -46.32 -47.89 -31.65
N TYR A 499 -46.62 -47.48 -30.41
CA TYR A 499 -46.41 -48.34 -29.23
C TYR A 499 -47.65 -48.60 -28.39
N ALA A 500 -48.65 -47.71 -28.38
CA ALA A 500 -49.79 -47.83 -27.45
C ALA A 500 -50.74 -48.99 -27.83
N GLY A 501 -50.79 -49.37 -29.11
CA GLY A 501 -51.55 -50.52 -29.61
C GLY A 501 -52.58 -50.12 -30.68
N ASN A 502 -53.55 -51.00 -30.92
CA ASN A 502 -54.69 -50.75 -31.83
C ASN A 502 -55.97 -50.63 -31.00
N ASN A 503 -57.01 -49.97 -31.54
CA ASN A 503 -58.30 -49.75 -30.85
C ASN A 503 -58.17 -48.96 -29.53
N ILE A 504 -57.38 -47.88 -29.56
CA ILE A 504 -57.12 -47.03 -28.39
C ILE A 504 -57.64 -45.61 -28.61
N GLN A 505 -57.68 -44.84 -27.53
CA GLN A 505 -57.99 -43.42 -27.56
C GLN A 505 -56.77 -42.59 -27.18
N ILE A 506 -56.59 -41.44 -27.84
CA ILE A 506 -55.61 -40.42 -27.48
C ILE A 506 -56.36 -39.17 -27.04
N HIS A 507 -56.13 -38.72 -25.82
CA HIS A 507 -56.72 -37.53 -25.23
C HIS A 507 -55.70 -36.41 -25.19
N ILE A 508 -56.03 -35.25 -25.77
CA ILE A 508 -55.18 -34.06 -25.74
C ILE A 508 -55.98 -32.94 -25.07
N ASN A 509 -55.47 -32.40 -23.97
CA ASN A 509 -56.17 -31.39 -23.19
C ASN A 509 -55.21 -30.33 -22.63
N CYS A 510 -55.71 -29.09 -22.50
CA CYS A 510 -55.11 -28.05 -21.69
C CYS A 510 -55.99 -27.90 -20.43
N PHE A 511 -55.64 -28.64 -19.37
CA PHE A 511 -56.54 -28.83 -18.23
C PHE A 511 -56.46 -27.70 -17.19
N ARG A 512 -55.41 -26.88 -17.25
CA ARG A 512 -55.19 -25.75 -16.35
C ARG A 512 -54.41 -24.66 -17.06
N GLU A 513 -54.63 -23.42 -16.65
CA GLU A 513 -53.78 -22.28 -16.98
C GLU A 513 -53.62 -21.40 -15.74
N ASP A 514 -52.46 -20.75 -15.61
CA ASP A 514 -52.22 -19.70 -14.62
C ASP A 514 -51.67 -18.43 -15.30
N GLU A 515 -51.15 -17.47 -14.53
CA GLU A 515 -50.59 -16.24 -15.09
C GLU A 515 -49.38 -16.46 -16.01
N LYS A 516 -48.62 -17.55 -15.82
CA LYS A 516 -47.33 -17.78 -16.49
C LYS A 516 -47.35 -18.97 -17.44
N PHE A 517 -48.23 -19.95 -17.26
CA PHE A 517 -48.17 -21.23 -17.94
C PHE A 517 -49.53 -21.76 -18.41
N TYR A 518 -49.49 -22.49 -19.53
CA TYR A 518 -50.52 -23.45 -19.92
C TYR A 518 -50.09 -24.86 -19.50
N TYR A 519 -51.02 -25.66 -18.97
CA TYR A 519 -50.78 -27.03 -18.52
C TYR A 519 -51.46 -28.02 -19.46
N PHE A 520 -50.64 -28.79 -20.18
CA PHE A 520 -51.07 -29.77 -21.15
C PHE A 520 -51.01 -31.19 -20.58
N SER A 521 -51.97 -32.00 -21.00
CA SER A 521 -51.96 -33.45 -20.84
C SER A 521 -52.15 -34.10 -22.21
N PHE A 522 -51.26 -35.04 -22.52
CA PHE A 522 -51.35 -35.94 -23.67
C PHE A 522 -51.39 -37.37 -23.14
N ALA A 523 -52.52 -38.04 -23.26
CA ALA A 523 -52.72 -39.38 -22.69
C ALA A 523 -53.21 -40.38 -23.74
N ASP A 524 -52.64 -41.58 -23.77
CA ASP A 524 -53.19 -42.71 -24.52
C ASP A 524 -53.83 -43.75 -23.59
N THR A 525 -54.69 -44.61 -24.13
CA THR A 525 -55.32 -45.74 -23.41
C THR A 525 -54.67 -47.09 -23.75
N GLY A 526 -53.39 -47.09 -24.10
CA GLY A 526 -52.67 -48.27 -24.58
C GLY A 526 -52.07 -49.16 -23.50
N VAL A 527 -51.00 -49.86 -23.87
CA VAL A 527 -50.30 -50.80 -22.97
C VAL A 527 -49.51 -50.12 -21.85
N GLY A 528 -49.20 -48.83 -21.99
CA GLY A 528 -48.38 -48.07 -21.03
C GLY A 528 -46.94 -48.61 -20.92
N VAL A 529 -46.29 -48.35 -19.79
CA VAL A 529 -44.93 -48.81 -19.50
C VAL A 529 -44.77 -49.18 -18.03
N SER A 530 -43.90 -50.17 -17.76
CA SER A 530 -43.58 -50.57 -16.38
C SER A 530 -43.01 -49.39 -15.58
N PRO A 531 -43.31 -49.26 -14.27
CA PRO A 531 -42.90 -48.11 -13.44
C PRO A 531 -41.39 -47.84 -13.43
N GLU A 532 -40.57 -48.88 -13.54
CA GLU A 532 -39.11 -48.80 -13.61
C GLU A 532 -38.58 -48.01 -14.82
N HIS A 533 -39.38 -47.86 -15.88
CA HIS A 533 -38.99 -47.15 -17.09
C HIS A 533 -39.37 -45.67 -17.07
N LEU A 534 -40.35 -45.26 -16.26
CA LEU A 534 -40.95 -43.91 -16.30
C LEU A 534 -39.91 -42.79 -16.13
N ASN A 535 -39.01 -42.92 -15.15
CA ASN A 535 -37.97 -41.92 -14.87
C ASN A 535 -36.91 -41.81 -15.98
N ARG A 536 -36.85 -42.81 -16.86
CA ARG A 536 -35.81 -42.96 -17.88
C ARG A 536 -36.32 -42.65 -19.29
N LEU A 537 -37.62 -42.49 -19.49
CA LEU A 537 -38.23 -42.27 -20.82
C LEU A 537 -37.65 -41.08 -21.58
N PHE A 538 -37.18 -40.05 -20.86
CA PHE A 538 -36.58 -38.85 -21.45
C PHE A 538 -35.05 -38.93 -21.58
N GLU A 539 -34.40 -40.03 -21.18
CA GLU A 539 -32.98 -40.26 -21.43
C GLU A 539 -32.72 -40.44 -22.93
N ARG A 540 -31.61 -39.86 -23.42
CA ARG A 540 -31.22 -39.98 -24.84
C ARG A 540 -30.91 -41.44 -25.17
N PHE A 541 -31.43 -41.93 -26.30
CA PHE A 541 -31.27 -43.31 -26.78
C PHE A 541 -31.92 -44.39 -25.91
N TYR A 542 -32.68 -44.01 -24.88
CA TYR A 542 -33.37 -44.97 -24.05
C TYR A 542 -34.59 -45.56 -24.77
N ARG A 543 -34.78 -46.86 -24.61
CA ARG A 543 -35.92 -47.61 -25.18
C ARG A 543 -36.27 -48.76 -24.24
N VAL A 544 -37.57 -48.95 -24.01
CA VAL A 544 -38.10 -50.05 -23.19
C VAL A 544 -37.81 -51.40 -23.86
N ASP A 545 -38.20 -51.56 -25.14
CA ASP A 545 -37.93 -52.77 -25.92
C ASP A 545 -36.96 -52.49 -27.09
N LYS A 546 -35.68 -52.84 -26.91
CA LYS A 546 -34.64 -52.61 -27.92
C LYS A 546 -34.87 -53.35 -29.24
N GLY A 547 -35.56 -54.50 -29.22
CA GLY A 547 -35.81 -55.34 -30.40
C GLY A 547 -37.00 -54.88 -31.24
N ARG A 548 -38.17 -54.67 -30.61
CA ARG A 548 -39.41 -54.21 -31.25
C ARG A 548 -39.28 -52.79 -31.79
N SER A 549 -38.69 -51.89 -31.00
CA SER A 549 -38.51 -50.49 -31.39
C SER A 549 -37.54 -50.29 -32.56
N ARG A 550 -36.53 -51.17 -32.71
CA ARG A 550 -35.61 -51.14 -33.86
C ARG A 550 -36.28 -51.54 -35.17
N LYS A 551 -37.24 -52.47 -35.14
CA LYS A 551 -38.02 -52.88 -36.32
C LYS A 551 -38.99 -51.78 -36.79
N LEU A 552 -39.56 -51.04 -35.84
CA LEU A 552 -40.45 -49.90 -36.10
C LEU A 552 -39.70 -48.59 -36.43
N GLY A 553 -38.36 -48.60 -36.37
CA GLY A 553 -37.53 -47.46 -36.78
C GLY A 553 -37.39 -46.34 -35.74
N GLY A 554 -37.72 -46.59 -34.47
CA GLY A 554 -37.55 -45.59 -33.41
C GLY A 554 -36.08 -45.21 -33.22
N THR A 555 -35.79 -43.92 -33.06
CA THR A 555 -34.44 -43.39 -32.81
C THR A 555 -34.07 -43.41 -31.32
N GLY A 556 -35.07 -43.40 -30.42
CA GLY A 556 -34.86 -43.24 -28.98
C GLY A 556 -34.44 -41.82 -28.60
N LEU A 557 -34.51 -40.86 -29.53
CA LEU A 557 -34.23 -39.44 -29.29
C LEU A 557 -35.51 -38.61 -29.21
N GLY A 558 -36.64 -39.09 -29.74
CA GLY A 558 -37.91 -38.35 -29.78
C GLY A 558 -38.33 -37.76 -28.44
N LEU A 559 -38.44 -38.57 -27.38
CA LEU A 559 -38.83 -38.06 -26.05
C LEU A 559 -37.78 -37.13 -25.41
N ALA A 560 -36.50 -37.31 -25.72
CA ALA A 560 -35.45 -36.37 -25.29
C ALA A 560 -35.61 -35.01 -25.99
N ILE A 561 -35.98 -35.00 -27.29
CA ILE A 561 -36.32 -33.78 -28.04
C ILE A 561 -37.56 -33.12 -27.42
N VAL A 562 -38.61 -33.91 -27.10
CA VAL A 562 -39.81 -33.37 -26.42
C VAL A 562 -39.42 -32.67 -25.12
N LYS A 563 -38.63 -33.32 -24.26
CA LYS A 563 -38.19 -32.74 -22.98
C LYS A 563 -37.39 -31.45 -23.17
N ASN A 564 -36.40 -31.46 -24.06
CA ASN A 564 -35.60 -30.27 -24.33
C ASN A 564 -36.44 -29.14 -24.95
N ALA A 565 -37.42 -29.47 -25.81
CA ALA A 565 -38.30 -28.49 -26.43
C ALA A 565 -39.20 -27.83 -25.38
N VAL A 566 -39.77 -28.61 -24.46
CA VAL A 566 -40.56 -28.08 -23.34
C VAL A 566 -39.71 -27.17 -22.44
N ILE A 567 -38.51 -27.60 -22.06
CA ILE A 567 -37.59 -26.81 -21.22
C ILE A 567 -37.19 -25.50 -21.90
N LEU A 568 -36.89 -25.53 -23.20
CA LEU A 568 -36.55 -24.35 -23.98
C LEU A 568 -37.70 -23.33 -24.06
N HIS A 569 -38.94 -23.79 -23.97
CA HIS A 569 -40.13 -22.94 -23.86
C HIS A 569 -40.52 -22.61 -22.40
N GLY A 570 -39.56 -22.74 -21.47
CA GLY A 570 -39.70 -22.38 -20.06
C GLY A 570 -40.55 -23.35 -19.23
N GLY A 571 -40.96 -24.48 -19.80
CA GLY A 571 -41.83 -25.46 -19.16
C GLY A 571 -41.08 -26.63 -18.50
N ASN A 572 -41.87 -27.58 -17.99
CA ASN A 572 -41.37 -28.88 -17.53
C ASN A 572 -42.30 -30.00 -18.04
N ILE A 573 -41.78 -31.23 -18.18
CA ILE A 573 -42.55 -32.41 -18.60
C ILE A 573 -42.31 -33.59 -17.66
N SER A 574 -43.35 -34.37 -17.45
CA SER A 574 -43.31 -35.65 -16.72
C SER A 574 -44.19 -36.69 -17.41
N ALA A 575 -43.94 -37.96 -17.13
CA ALA A 575 -44.73 -39.08 -17.63
C ALA A 575 -45.22 -39.94 -16.45
N LYS A 576 -46.46 -40.41 -16.53
CA LYS A 576 -47.07 -41.33 -15.55
C LYS A 576 -48.01 -42.29 -16.27
N ASN A 577 -48.25 -43.46 -15.70
CA ASN A 577 -49.28 -44.35 -16.25
C ASN A 577 -50.67 -43.76 -15.99
N SER A 578 -51.55 -43.83 -16.99
CA SER A 578 -52.93 -43.34 -16.90
C SER A 578 -53.80 -44.29 -16.08
N GLN A 579 -54.79 -43.77 -15.36
CA GLN A 579 -55.70 -44.56 -14.52
C GLN A 579 -56.56 -45.56 -15.35
N GLY A 580 -56.76 -45.29 -16.64
CA GLY A 580 -57.49 -46.15 -17.57
C GLY A 580 -56.61 -47.14 -18.36
N GLY A 581 -55.33 -47.27 -18.01
CA GLY A 581 -54.32 -47.92 -18.85
C GLY A 581 -53.70 -46.94 -19.85
N GLY A 582 -52.48 -47.22 -20.30
CA GLY A 582 -51.71 -46.36 -21.20
C GLY A 582 -50.79 -45.37 -20.48
N LEU A 583 -50.26 -44.40 -21.22
CA LEU A 583 -49.27 -43.44 -20.75
C LEU A 583 -49.80 -42.01 -20.85
N GLU A 584 -49.60 -41.22 -19.80
CA GLU A 584 -49.95 -39.80 -19.75
C GLU A 584 -48.69 -38.95 -19.60
N PHE A 585 -48.49 -38.03 -20.55
CA PHE A 585 -47.47 -36.99 -20.51
C PHE A 585 -48.11 -35.69 -20.05
N VAL A 586 -47.60 -35.15 -18.93
CA VAL A 586 -48.05 -33.87 -18.38
C VAL A 586 -46.93 -32.87 -18.52
N PHE A 587 -47.18 -31.75 -19.20
CA PHE A 587 -46.18 -30.70 -19.41
C PHE A 587 -46.75 -29.30 -19.37
N THR A 588 -45.88 -28.33 -19.15
CA THR A 588 -46.21 -26.90 -19.18
C THR A 588 -45.51 -26.21 -20.34
N LEU A 589 -46.08 -25.11 -20.82
CA LEU A 589 -45.42 -24.18 -21.74
C LEU A 589 -45.69 -22.75 -21.27
N ALA A 590 -44.68 -21.89 -21.32
CA ALA A 590 -44.80 -20.51 -20.86
C ALA A 590 -45.75 -19.68 -21.76
N LYS A 591 -46.57 -18.85 -21.14
CA LYS A 591 -47.46 -17.90 -21.84
C LYS A 591 -46.65 -16.78 -22.49
N GLU A 592 -47.23 -16.20 -23.53
CA GLU A 592 -46.79 -14.93 -24.08
C GLU A 592 -46.80 -13.87 -22.95
N ARG A 593 -45.64 -13.25 -22.70
CA ARG A 593 -45.54 -12.06 -21.84
C ARG A 593 -45.79 -10.80 -22.64
#